data_AF-A0A831SK10-F1
#
_entry.id   AF-A0A831SK10-F1
#
_cell.length_a   1.000
_cell.length_b   1.000
_cell.length_c   1.000
_cell.angle_alpha   90.00
_cell.angle_beta   90.00
_cell.angle_gamma   90.00
#
_symmetry.space_group_name_H-M   'P 1'
#
loop_
_entity.id
_entity.type
_entity.pdbx_description
1 polymer ?
#
loop_
_entity_poly.entity_id
_entity_poly.type
_entity_poly.pdbx_seq_one_letter_code
_entity_poly.pdbx_strand_id
1 'polypeptide(L)' 'FRVFETIKNEAARYGVPVIGSEIIGLVPMEALVDVADYFLRLENFSIDQVLEKRLLSLE' A
#
# COMPACT_ATOMS: atom_id res chain seq x y z
N PHE A 1 -3.73 -2.97 -1.57
CA PHE A 1 -4.64 -3.18 -0.43
C PHE A 1 -5.63 -4.34 -0.64
N ARG A 2 -6.34 -4.41 -1.79
CA ARG A 2 -7.45 -5.37 -2.04
C ARG A 2 -7.16 -6.83 -1.66
N VAL A 3 -6.07 -7.39 -2.19
CA VAL A 3 -5.72 -8.80 -1.96
C VAL A 3 -5.49 -9.09 -0.47
N PHE A 4 -4.71 -8.24 0.19
CA PHE A 4 -4.42 -8.39 1.62
C PHE A 4 -5.69 -8.28 2.48
N GLU A 5 -6.55 -7.30 2.21
CA GLU A 5 -7.81 -7.14 2.94
C GLU A 5 -8.77 -8.32 2.70
N THR A 6 -8.86 -8.85 1.49
CA THR A 6 -9.65 -10.07 1.23
C THR A 6 -9.15 -11.26 2.03
N ILE A 7 -7.83 -11.50 2.06
CA ILE A 7 -7.23 -12.60 2.82
C ILE A 7 -7.46 -12.40 4.31
N LYS A 8 -7.25 -11.19 4.82
CA LYS A 8 -7.46 -10.84 6.23
C LYS A 8 -8.93 -11.06 6.64
N ASN A 9 -9.88 -10.61 5.82
CA ASN A 9 -11.30 -10.80 6.07
C ASN A 9 -11.69 -12.27 6.05
N GLU A 10 -11.14 -13.06 5.14
CA GLU A 10 -11.42 -14.50 5.07
C GLU A 10 -10.80 -15.25 6.25
N ALA A 11 -9.54 -14.99 6.60
CA ALA A 11 -8.88 -15.62 7.75
C ALA A 11 -9.58 -15.31 9.08
N ALA A 12 -10.07 -14.07 9.25
CA ALA A 12 -10.82 -13.66 10.43
C ALA A 12 -12.10 -14.47 10.64
N ARG A 13 -12.77 -14.95 9.57
CA ARG A 13 -13.96 -15.81 9.67
C ARG A 13 -13.68 -17.16 10.32
N TYR A 14 -12.43 -17.63 10.24
CA TYR A 14 -12.00 -18.88 10.88
C TYR A 14 -11.23 -18.63 12.18
N GLY A 15 -11.23 -17.40 12.70
CA GLY A 15 -10.50 -17.06 13.92
C GLY A 15 -8.97 -17.10 13.77
N VAL A 16 -8.46 -17.05 12.54
CA VAL A 16 -7.02 -17.08 12.26
C VAL A 16 -6.51 -15.65 12.01
N PRO A 17 -5.64 -15.10 12.88
CA PRO A 17 -5.12 -13.75 12.69
C PRO A 17 -4.02 -13.72 11.61
N VAL A 18 -4.09 -12.73 10.72
CA VAL A 18 -2.99 -12.39 9.79
C VAL A 18 -2.06 -11.40 10.50
N ILE A 19 -0.86 -11.84 10.85
CA ILE A 19 0.09 -11.04 11.66
C ILE A 19 1.02 -10.15 10.83
N GLY A 20 1.10 -10.35 9.52
CA GLY A 20 1.96 -9.57 8.64
C GLY A 20 1.97 -10.09 7.21
N SER A 21 2.71 -9.37 6.35
CA SER A 21 2.99 -9.74 4.97
C SER A 21 4.39 -9.25 4.59
N GLU A 22 4.99 -9.87 3.59
CA GLU A 22 6.30 -9.49 3.08
C GLU A 22 6.22 -9.23 1.57
N ILE A 23 6.95 -8.22 1.11
CA ILE A 23 7.18 -7.98 -0.31
C ILE A 23 8.45 -8.72 -0.71
N ILE A 24 8.35 -9.58 -1.71
CA ILE A 24 9.51 -10.30 -2.25
C ILE A 24 9.97 -9.60 -3.52
N GLY A 25 11.19 -9.05 -3.50
CA GLY A 25 11.80 -8.35 -4.64
C GLY A 25 11.39 -6.88 -4.75
N LEU A 26 11.29 -6.39 -5.99
CA LEU A 26 10.94 -5.00 -6.29
C LEU A 26 9.45 -4.85 -6.56
N VAL A 27 8.90 -3.69 -6.22
CA VAL A 27 7.51 -3.31 -6.50
C VAL A 27 7.44 -1.91 -7.10
N PRO A 28 6.40 -1.60 -7.89
CA PRO A 28 6.14 -0.23 -8.31
C PRO A 28 5.87 0.67 -7.11
N MET A 29 6.47 1.86 -7.08
CA MET A 29 6.21 2.88 -6.05
C MET A 29 4.72 3.24 -5.98
N GLU A 30 4.06 3.35 -7.15
CA GLU A 30 2.63 3.62 -7.26
C GLU A 30 1.78 2.63 -6.45
N ALA A 31 2.14 1.34 -6.44
CA ALA A 31 1.40 0.34 -5.68
C ALA A 31 1.49 0.55 -4.15
N LEU A 32 2.62 1.06 -3.65
CA LEU A 32 2.77 1.42 -2.24
C LEU A 32 1.97 2.67 -1.89
N VAL A 33 1.96 3.64 -2.80
CA VAL A 33 1.18 4.87 -2.66
C VAL A 33 -0.32 4.57 -2.65
N ASP A 34 -0.81 3.72 -3.54
CA ASP A 34 -2.21 3.27 -3.57
C ASP A 34 -2.62 2.55 -2.27
N VAL A 35 -1.70 1.80 -1.67
CA VAL A 35 -1.92 1.16 -0.37
C VAL A 35 -2.03 2.22 0.73
N ALA A 36 -1.11 3.18 0.76
CA ALA A 36 -1.11 4.25 1.75
C ALA A 36 -2.38 5.10 1.64
N ASP A 37 -2.78 5.50 0.43
CA ASP A 37 -4.00 6.27 0.20
C ASP A 37 -5.26 5.51 0.65
N TYR A 38 -5.38 4.23 0.30
CA TYR A 38 -6.52 3.41 0.73
C TYR A 38 -6.66 3.35 2.26
N PHE A 39 -5.56 3.15 2.99
CA PHE A 39 -5.61 2.98 4.45
C PHE A 39 -5.68 4.32 5.20
N LEU A 40 -5.01 5.36 4.70
CA LEU A 40 -4.93 6.66 5.37
C LEU A 40 -6.02 7.64 4.92
N ARG A 41 -6.69 7.37 3.78
CA ARG A 41 -7.76 8.20 3.20
C ARG A 41 -7.29 9.63 2.94
N LEU A 42 -6.24 9.77 2.14
CA LEU A 42 -5.59 11.06 1.96
C LEU A 42 -6.46 11.97 1.07
N GLU A 43 -6.91 13.09 1.61
CA GLU A 43 -7.74 14.04 0.85
C GLU A 43 -6.89 14.91 -0.07
N ASN A 44 -7.30 15.04 -1.34
CA ASN A 44 -6.63 15.83 -2.37
C ASN A 44 -5.15 15.46 -2.57
N PHE A 45 -4.79 14.21 -2.27
CA PHE A 45 -3.42 13.75 -2.39
C PHE A 45 -3.05 13.49 -3.85
N SER A 46 -1.85 13.93 -4.23
CA SER A 46 -1.19 13.56 -5.47
C SER A 46 0.13 12.88 -5.17
N ILE A 47 0.45 11.87 -5.97
CA ILE A 47 1.76 11.20 -5.93
C ILE A 47 2.93 12.18 -6.17
N ASP A 48 2.70 13.35 -6.77
CA ASP A 48 3.71 14.41 -6.93
C ASP A 48 4.10 15.08 -5.62
N GLN A 49 3.38 14.81 -4.52
CA GLN A 49 3.74 15.22 -3.17
C GLN A 49 4.73 14.24 -2.51
N VAL A 50 4.98 13.06 -3.12
CA VAL A 50 6.01 12.12 -2.66
C VAL A 50 7.39 12.69 -2.94
N LEU A 51 8.20 12.86 -1.90
CA LEU A 51 9.51 13.50 -1.98
C LEU A 51 10.43 12.80 -2.97
N GLU A 52 10.53 11.47 -2.89
CA GLU A 52 11.37 10.64 -3.74
C GLU A 52 10.96 10.78 -5.21
N LYS A 53 9.66 10.86 -5.51
CA LYS A 53 9.17 11.07 -6.88
C LYS A 53 9.67 12.41 -7.45
N ARG A 54 9.64 13.48 -6.65
CA ARG A 54 10.16 14.78 -7.09
C ARG A 54 11.66 14.77 -7.30
N LEU A 55 12.41 14.16 -6.38
CA LEU A 55 13.87 14.10 -6.49
C LEU A 55 14.31 13.35 -7.76
N LEU A 56 13.66 12.23 -8.07
CA LEU A 56 13.92 11.46 -9.29
C LEU A 56 13.56 12.23 -10.59
N SER A 57 12.68 13.22 -10.52
CA SER A 57 12.30 14.04 -11.69
C SER A 57 13.21 15.24 -11.94
N LEU A 58 14.12 15.54 -11.00
CA LEU A 58 15.10 16.63 -11.10
C LEU A 58 16.45 16.16 -11.68
N GLU A 59 16.65 14.86 -11.77
CA GLU A 59 17.78 14.20 -12.46
C GLU A 59 17.44 13.94 -13.94
#